data_AF-A0A164NYK6-F1
#
_entry.id   AF-A0A164NYK6-F1
#
_cell.length_a   1.000
_cell.length_b   1.000
_cell.length_c   1.000
_cell.angle_alpha   90.00
_cell.angle_beta   90.00
_cell.angle_gamma   90.00
#
_symmetry.space_group_name_H-M   'P 1'
#
loop_
_entity.id
_entity.type
_entity.pdbx_description
1 polymer ?
#
loop_
_entity_poly.entity_id
_entity_poly.type
_entity_poly.pdbx_seq_one_letter_code
_entity_poly.pdbx_strand_id
1 'polypeptide(L)' 'QQLANVLHVNRKTLRKYMRQYGIDKKFTVISDQEIDALFNKFREARPNSGLRYLRGFISAQGLRIQRR' A
#
# COMPACT_ATOMS: atom_id res chain seq x y z
N GLN A 1 -5.56 8.38 8.47
CA GLN A 1 -6.19 9.27 9.47
C GLN A 1 -7.15 10.25 8.82
N GLN A 2 -6.88 10.70 7.59
CA GLN A 2 -7.75 11.58 6.80
C GLN A 2 -9.22 11.12 6.73
N LEU A 3 -9.50 9.83 6.47
CA LEU A 3 -10.88 9.35 6.37
C LEU A 3 -11.73 9.56 7.64
N ALA A 4 -11.15 9.39 8.83
CA ALA A 4 -11.88 9.61 10.08
C ALA A 4 -12.21 11.10 10.28
N ASN A 5 -11.29 11.98 9.89
CA ASN A 5 -11.46 13.42 9.98
C ASN A 5 -12.49 13.92 8.96
N VAL A 6 -12.45 13.42 7.72
CA VAL A 6 -13.43 13.73 6.65
C VAL A 6 -14.84 13.30 7.04
N LEU A 7 -14.96 12.12 7.66
CA LEU A 7 -16.25 11.60 8.12
C LEU A 7 -16.67 12.14 9.49
N HIS A 8 -15.87 13.02 10.12
CA HIS A 8 -16.10 13.55 11.46
C HIS A 8 -16.39 12.47 12.54
N VAL A 9 -15.78 11.29 12.40
CA VAL A 9 -15.95 10.18 13.35
C VAL A 9 -14.65 9.83 14.07
N ASN A 10 -14.77 9.34 15.30
CA ASN A 10 -13.62 8.80 16.02
C ASN A 10 -13.03 7.61 15.24
N ARG A 11 -11.69 7.51 15.24
CA ARG A 11 -10.94 6.40 14.61
C ARG A 11 -11.41 5.01 15.06
N LYS A 12 -11.80 4.86 16.33
CA LYS A 12 -12.34 3.59 16.86
C LYS A 12 -13.68 3.25 16.19
N THR A 13 -14.56 4.25 16.06
CA THR A 13 -15.85 4.13 15.39
C THR A 13 -15.69 3.77 13.92
N LEU A 14 -14.80 4.46 13.20
CA LEU A 14 -14.48 4.13 11.81
C LEU A 14 -13.99 2.68 11.67
N ARG A 15 -13.06 2.24 12.52
CA ARG A 15 -12.56 0.85 12.49
C ARG A 15 -13.66 -0.16 12.79
N LYS A 16 -14.56 0.12 13.73
CA LYS A 16 -15.72 -0.72 14.04
C LYS A 16 -16.59 -0.90 12.79
N TYR A 17 -16.95 0.19 12.12
CA TYR A 17 -17.76 0.14 10.90
C TYR A 17 -17.03 -0.56 9.76
N MET A 18 -15.76 -0.24 9.52
CA MET A 18 -14.96 -0.94 8.50
C MET A 18 -14.99 -2.46 8.72
N ARG A 19 -14.81 -2.92 9.96
CA ARG A 19 -14.91 -4.35 10.29
C ARG A 19 -16.32 -4.91 10.09
N GLN A 20 -17.35 -4.17 10.51
CA GLN A 20 -18.76 -4.57 10.35
C GLN A 20 -19.14 -4.76 8.87
N TYR A 21 -18.60 -3.92 7.99
CA TYR A 21 -18.86 -3.96 6.55
C TYR A 21 -17.81 -4.74 5.75
N GLY A 22 -16.88 -5.45 6.41
CA GLY A 22 -15.84 -6.25 5.74
C GLY A 22 -14.82 -5.42 4.93
N ILE A 23 -14.69 -4.14 5.23
CA ILE A 23 -13.74 -3.23 4.59
C ILE A 23 -12.37 -3.43 5.26
N ASP A 24 -11.62 -4.40 4.74
CA ASP A 24 -10.30 -4.74 5.24
C ASP A 24 -9.17 -4.23 4.35
N LYS A 25 -8.04 -3.92 4.98
CA LYS A 25 -6.80 -3.59 4.29
C LYS A 25 -6.05 -4.87 3.92
N LYS A 26 -6.33 -5.40 2.74
CA LYS A 26 -5.66 -6.61 2.21
C LYS A 26 -4.38 -6.24 1.48
N PHE A 27 -3.36 -7.10 1.58
CA PHE A 27 -2.20 -7.03 0.70
C PHE A 27 -2.59 -7.50 -0.70
N THR A 28 -1.91 -6.97 -1.71
CA THR A 28 -2.10 -7.45 -3.07
C THR A 28 -1.54 -8.86 -3.17
N VAL A 29 -2.31 -9.78 -3.78
CA VAL A 29 -1.81 -11.10 -4.16
C VAL A 29 -0.89 -10.87 -5.35
N ILE A 30 0.42 -11.02 -5.12
CA ILE A 30 1.47 -10.80 -6.10
C ILE A 30 2.55 -11.85 -5.85
N SER A 31 3.08 -12.40 -6.92
CA SER A 31 4.17 -13.38 -6.89
C SER A 31 5.52 -12.70 -6.67
N ASP A 32 6.50 -13.45 -6.17
CA ASP A 32 7.87 -12.96 -6.02
C ASP A 32 8.48 -12.50 -7.35
N GLN A 33 8.17 -13.22 -8.45
CA GLN A 33 8.62 -12.86 -9.79
C GLN A 33 8.07 -11.50 -10.26
N GLU A 34 6.81 -11.21 -9.96
CA GLU A 34 6.21 -9.91 -10.27
C GLU A 34 6.81 -8.79 -9.41
N ILE A 35 7.16 -9.07 -8.15
CA ILE A 35 7.87 -8.11 -7.29
C ILE A 35 9.26 -7.81 -7.87
N ASP A 36 10.00 -8.83 -8.29
CA ASP A 36 11.34 -8.67 -8.87
C ASP A 36 11.29 -7.88 -10.18
N ALA A 37 10.29 -8.14 -11.03
CA ALA A 37 10.08 -7.38 -12.26
C ALA A 37 9.81 -5.89 -11.97
N LEU A 38 8.98 -5.59 -10.96
CA LEU A 38 8.73 -4.20 -10.52
C LEU A 38 9.99 -3.54 -9.96
N PHE A 39 10.80 -4.28 -9.22
CA PHE A 39 12.05 -3.80 -8.67
C PHE A 39 13.05 -3.47 -9.78
N ASN A 40 13.23 -4.37 -10.75
CA ASN A 40 14.12 -4.17 -11.89
C ASN A 40 13.70 -2.97 -12.73
N LYS A 41 12.41 -2.88 -13.07
CA LYS A 41 11.84 -1.72 -13.78
C LYS A 41 12.06 -0.40 -13.04
N PHE A 42 11.93 -0.41 -11.71
CA PHE A 42 12.20 0.77 -10.89
C PHE A 42 13.69 1.14 -10.90
N ARG A 43 14.59 0.15 -10.80
CA ARG A 43 16.03 0.36 -10.81
C ARG A 43 16.54 0.88 -12.16
N GLU A 44 16.03 0.36 -13.26
CA GLU A 44 16.36 0.87 -14.61
C GLU A 44 15.98 2.34 -14.75
N ALA A 45 14.80 2.72 -14.27
CA ALA A 45 14.35 4.10 -14.33
C ALA A 45 15.07 5.02 -13.32
N ARG A 46 15.49 4.50 -12.16
CA ARG A 46 16.02 5.27 -11.02
C ARG A 46 17.11 4.50 -10.26
N PRO A 47 18.31 4.34 -10.82
CA PRO A 47 19.33 3.44 -10.28
C PRO A 47 19.81 3.83 -8.87
N ASN A 48 19.80 5.12 -8.53
CA ASN A 48 20.29 5.65 -7.26
C ASN A 48 19.20 5.87 -6.20
N SER A 49 17.96 5.44 -6.47
CA SER A 49 16.85 5.66 -5.54
C SER A 49 16.70 4.51 -4.54
N GLY A 50 16.67 4.85 -3.25
CA GLY A 50 16.52 3.87 -2.18
C GLY A 50 15.10 3.30 -2.02
N LEU A 51 14.95 2.33 -1.11
CA LEU A 51 13.72 1.60 -0.81
C LEU A 51 12.48 2.47 -0.53
N ARG A 52 12.68 3.68 0.02
CA ARG A 52 11.59 4.64 0.25
C ARG A 52 10.87 5.01 -1.06
N TYR A 53 11.62 5.22 -2.13
CA TYR A 53 11.08 5.62 -3.43
C TYR A 53 10.49 4.44 -4.19
N LEU A 54 11.11 3.25 -4.09
CA LEU A 54 10.54 2.00 -4.59
C LEU A 54 9.15 1.75 -3.99
N ARG A 55 9.02 1.92 -2.66
CA ARG A 55 7.72 1.76 -1.99
C ARG A 55 6.68 2.76 -2.49
N GLY A 56 7.10 4.00 -2.71
CA GLY A 56 6.23 5.03 -3.31
C GLY A 56 5.78 4.65 -4.72
N PHE A 57 6.71 4.15 -5.55
CA PHE A 57 6.43 3.67 -6.90
C PHE A 57 5.43 2.51 -6.92
N ILE A 58 5.62 1.50 -6.08
CA ILE A 58 4.71 0.36 -5.94
C ILE A 58 3.33 0.82 -5.46
N SER A 59 3.28 1.70 -4.44
CA SER A 59 2.01 2.23 -3.93
C SER A 59 1.28 3.10 -4.95
N ALA A 60 2.00 3.82 -5.82
CA ALA A 60 1.41 4.64 -6.88
C ALA A 60 0.73 3.79 -7.96
N GLN A 61 1.13 2.53 -8.10
CA GLN A 61 0.48 1.54 -8.98
C GLN A 61 -0.71 0.83 -8.31
N GLY A 62 -1.12 1.27 -7.11
CA GLY A 62 -2.21 0.66 -6.36
C GLY A 62 -1.83 -0.65 -5.66
N LEU A 63 -0.56 -1.05 -5.71
CA LEU A 63 -0.07 -2.28 -5.11
C LEU A 63 0.27 -2.06 -3.63
N ARG A 64 -0.21 -2.95 -2.78
CA ARG A 64 0.08 -2.95 -1.35
C ARG A 64 0.86 -4.21 -0.99
N ILE A 65 2.17 -4.06 -0.85
CA ILE A 65 3.07 -5.15 -0.49
C ILE A 65 3.29 -5.26 1.02
N GLN A 66 3.52 -6.48 1.50
CA GLN A 66 3.90 -6.76 2.88
C GLN A 66 5.35 -6.38 3.12
N ARG A 67 5.66 -5.82 4.30
CA ARG A 67 7.05 -5.69 4.77
C ARG A 67 7.38 -6.98 5.51
N ARG A 68 8.34 -7.75 4.99
CA ARG A 68 9.05 -8.74 5.81
C ARG A 68 10.14 -8.04 6.59
#